data_AF-A0A917PF54-F1
#
_entry.id   AF-A0A917PF54-F1
#
_cell.length_a   1.000
_cell.length_b   1.000
_cell.length_c   1.000
_cell.angle_alpha   90.00
_cell.angle_beta   90.00
_cell.angle_gamma   90.00
#
_symmetry.space_group_name_H-M   'P 1'
#
loop_
_entity.id
_entity.type
_entity.pdbx_description
1 polymer ?
#
loop_
_entity_poly.entity_id
_entity_poly.type
_entity_poly.pdbx_seq_one_letter_code
_entity_poly.pdbx_strand_id
1 'polypeptide(L)'
;MRGRIGHLAEVRSEPATLWPVTVRSARKYKLPAPPPGALGAAQVLALLQRQGGREFLATVYFGGEMKGVYRLTARGENVRAQGPSGTVSELDAAGFSDLFGRYHFVDLQPSGVLTDLGPLFG
;
A
#
# COMPACT_ATOMS: atom_id res chain seq x y z
N MET A 1 44.96 19.91 -11.87
CA MET A 1 44.11 18.69 -11.93
C MET A 1 44.55 17.70 -10.86
N ARG A 2 43.83 17.58 -9.73
CA ARG A 2 43.77 16.37 -8.90
C ARG A 2 42.43 16.35 -8.19
N GLY A 3 41.67 15.27 -8.42
CA GLY A 3 40.27 15.13 -8.08
C GLY A 3 40.01 14.67 -6.65
N ARG A 4 38.72 14.80 -6.31
CA ARG A 4 38.02 14.39 -5.08
C ARG A 4 38.32 12.96 -4.64
N ILE A 5 38.32 12.74 -3.34
CA ILE A 5 37.90 11.48 -2.75
C ILE A 5 36.85 11.83 -1.69
N GLY A 6 35.58 11.70 -2.09
CA GLY A 6 34.44 11.82 -1.19
C GLY A 6 34.37 10.57 -0.32
N HIS A 7 34.23 10.79 0.98
CA HIS A 7 34.02 9.76 1.98
C HIS A 7 32.69 9.05 1.70
N LEU A 8 32.74 7.77 1.34
CA LEU A 8 31.59 6.89 1.21
C LEU A 8 31.01 6.67 2.62
N ALA A 9 29.80 7.18 2.87
CA ALA A 9 29.03 6.78 4.04
C ALA A 9 28.48 5.37 3.78
N GLU A 10 28.95 4.43 4.58
CA GLU A 10 28.48 3.05 4.66
C GLU A 10 27.01 3.05 5.13
N VAL A 11 26.08 2.96 4.17
CA VAL A 11 24.66 2.73 4.47
C VAL A 11 24.52 1.28 4.88
N ARG A 12 24.57 1.04 6.20
CA ARG A 12 24.12 -0.21 6.81
C ARG A 12 22.65 -0.40 6.44
N SER A 13 22.40 -1.27 5.47
CA SER A 13 21.06 -1.75 5.15
C SER A 13 20.60 -2.63 6.31
N GLU A 14 19.76 -2.09 7.19
CA GLU A 14 18.98 -2.90 8.12
C GLU A 14 18.01 -3.76 7.31
N PRO A 15 17.91 -5.07 7.57
CA PRO A 15 16.93 -5.92 6.91
C PRO A 15 15.53 -5.45 7.32
N ALA A 16 14.72 -5.09 6.32
CA ALA A 16 13.30 -4.80 6.48
C ALA A 16 12.66 -5.98 7.21
N THR A 17 12.40 -5.77 8.50
CA THR A 17 11.83 -6.78 9.39
C THR A 17 10.45 -7.14 8.87
N LEU A 18 10.32 -8.36 8.34
CA LEU A 18 9.03 -9.03 8.19
C LEU A 18 8.36 -9.02 9.56
N TRP A 19 7.31 -8.21 9.72
CA TRP A 19 6.70 -7.98 11.03
C TRP A 19 6.15 -9.29 11.61
N PRO A 20 6.48 -9.64 12.87
CA PRO A 20 5.79 -10.72 13.56
C PRO A 20 4.41 -10.24 13.99
N VAL A 21 3.35 -10.89 13.50
CA VAL A 21 1.99 -10.74 14.04
C VAL A 21 1.98 -11.38 15.43
N THR A 22 2.42 -10.62 16.43
CA THR A 22 2.35 -11.07 17.82
C THR A 22 0.90 -10.87 18.27
N VAL A 23 0.13 -11.96 18.28
CA VAL A 23 -1.19 -12.02 18.91
C VAL A 23 -0.96 -11.87 20.42
N ARG A 24 -1.07 -10.66 20.96
CA ARG A 24 -1.07 -10.41 22.41
C ARG A 24 -2.27 -9.58 22.80
N SER A 25 -3.13 -10.22 23.60
CA SER A 25 -4.16 -9.68 24.49
C SER A 25 -5.05 -8.54 23.99
N ALA A 26 -6.35 -8.83 23.94
CA ALA A 26 -7.45 -7.87 23.85
C ALA A 26 -7.50 -6.94 25.07
N ARG A 27 -6.53 -6.02 25.21
CA ARG A 27 -6.83 -4.73 25.82
C ARG A 27 -7.74 -4.00 24.85
N LYS A 28 -8.80 -3.36 25.36
CA LYS A 28 -9.60 -2.37 24.63
C LYS A 28 -8.70 -1.20 24.23
N TYR A 29 -7.82 -1.41 23.26
CA TYR A 29 -7.13 -0.34 22.57
C TYR A 29 -8.20 0.33 21.73
N LYS A 30 -8.71 1.45 22.24
CA LYS A 30 -9.41 2.42 21.40
C LYS A 30 -8.41 2.82 20.33
N LEU A 31 -8.51 2.19 19.15
CA LEU A 31 -7.73 2.57 17.99
C LEU A 31 -7.90 4.09 17.83
N PRO A 32 -6.81 4.85 17.63
CA PRO A 32 -6.94 6.27 17.39
C PRO A 32 -7.90 6.48 16.22
N ALA A 33 -8.73 7.51 16.31
CA ALA A 33 -9.68 7.82 15.26
C ALA A 33 -8.92 7.95 13.93
N PRO A 34 -9.46 7.40 12.83
CA PRO A 34 -8.83 7.55 11.53
C PRO A 34 -8.67 9.04 11.19
N PRO A 35 -7.63 9.41 10.44
CA PRO A 35 -7.49 10.77 9.95
C PRO A 35 -8.75 11.20 9.16
N PRO A 36 -9.16 12.48 9.23
CA PRO A 36 -10.31 12.97 8.47
C PRO A 36 -10.17 12.67 6.97
N GLY A 37 -11.23 12.15 6.35
CA GLY A 37 -11.20 11.78 4.93
C GLY A 37 -10.52 10.43 4.63
N ALA A 38 -10.12 9.67 5.65
CA ALA A 38 -9.58 8.34 5.44
C ALA A 38 -10.65 7.35 4.94
N LEU A 39 -10.25 6.53 3.98
CA LEU A 39 -11.07 5.46 3.44
C LEU A 39 -10.71 4.13 4.11
N GLY A 40 -11.72 3.30 4.34
CA GLY A 40 -11.53 1.90 4.73
C GLY A 40 -11.27 1.00 3.51
N ALA A 41 -10.79 -0.23 3.75
CA ALA A 41 -10.48 -1.18 2.69
C ALA A 41 -11.64 -1.42 1.70
N ALA A 42 -12.87 -1.58 2.19
CA ALA A 42 -14.04 -1.80 1.33
C ALA A 42 -14.31 -0.62 0.38
N GLN A 43 -14.14 0.61 0.86
CA GLN A 43 -14.32 1.82 0.04
C GLN A 43 -13.23 1.94 -1.03
N VAL A 44 -11.98 1.62 -0.66
CA VAL A 44 -10.85 1.60 -1.60
C VAL A 44 -11.05 0.51 -2.65
N LEU A 45 -11.41 -0.71 -2.25
CA LEU A 45 -11.65 -1.82 -3.16
C LEU A 45 -12.74 -1.47 -4.19
N ALA A 46 -13.88 -0.95 -3.72
CA ALA A 46 -14.97 -0.52 -4.60
C ALA A 46 -14.52 0.58 -5.57
N LEU A 47 -13.69 1.51 -5.11
CA LEU A 47 -13.13 2.56 -5.97
C LEU A 47 -12.19 1.97 -7.03
N LEU A 48 -11.26 1.09 -6.65
CA LEU A 48 -10.31 0.47 -7.56
C LEU A 48 -11.04 -0.34 -8.64
N GLN A 49 -12.02 -1.16 -8.26
CA GLN A 49 -12.82 -1.96 -9.18
C GLN A 49 -13.58 -1.07 -10.17
N ARG A 50 -14.17 0.04 -9.71
CA ARG A 50 -14.86 1.01 -10.58
C ARG A 50 -13.92 1.70 -11.56
N GLN A 51 -12.63 1.83 -11.22
CA GLN A 51 -11.64 2.57 -12.01
C GLN A 51 -10.70 1.67 -12.82
N GLY A 52 -10.99 0.36 -12.88
CA GLY A 52 -10.31 -0.71 -13.62
C GLY A 52 -9.02 -0.34 -14.36
N GLY A 53 -7.90 -0.94 -13.97
CA GLY A 53 -6.62 -0.76 -14.65
C GLY A 53 -5.89 0.56 -14.33
N ARG A 54 -6.55 1.54 -13.72
CA ARG A 54 -5.91 2.75 -13.22
C ARG A 54 -5.15 2.50 -11.92
N GLU A 55 -3.91 2.98 -11.86
CA GLU A 55 -3.10 2.95 -10.64
C GLU A 55 -3.41 4.16 -9.75
N PHE A 56 -3.48 3.89 -8.45
CA PHE A 56 -3.64 4.89 -7.40
C PHE A 56 -2.47 4.83 -6.43
N LEU A 57 -2.05 6.00 -5.95
CA LEU A 57 -1.17 6.16 -4.80
C LEU A 57 -2.03 6.42 -3.57
N ALA A 58 -1.71 5.76 -2.45
CA ALA A 58 -2.39 5.96 -1.18
C ALA A 58 -1.38 5.94 -0.03
N THR A 59 -1.48 6.89 0.90
CA THR A 59 -0.77 6.77 2.18
C THR A 59 -1.57 5.86 3.10
N VAL A 60 -0.94 4.82 3.60
CA VAL A 60 -1.59 3.77 4.39
C VAL A 60 -1.22 3.91 5.86
N TYR A 61 -2.21 3.80 6.74
CA TYR A 61 -2.08 3.85 8.20
C TYR A 61 -2.62 2.58 8.84
N PHE A 62 -1.99 2.14 9.93
CA PHE A 62 -2.49 1.06 10.80
C PHE A 62 -2.48 1.54 12.25
N GLY A 63 -3.65 1.56 12.90
CA GLY A 63 -3.77 2.01 14.28
C GLY A 63 -3.16 3.39 14.58
N GLY A 64 -3.21 4.31 13.60
CA GLY A 64 -2.67 5.67 13.70
C GLY A 64 -1.20 5.82 13.26
N GLU A 65 -0.50 4.74 12.98
CA GLU A 65 0.89 4.77 12.52
C GLU A 65 0.96 4.74 10.99
N MET A 66 1.71 5.66 10.38
CA MET A 66 1.94 5.68 8.93
C MET A 66 2.80 4.48 8.52
N LYS A 67 2.27 3.63 7.63
CA LYS A 67 2.97 2.47 7.06
C LYS A 67 3.64 2.76 5.72
N GLY A 68 3.34 3.91 5.11
CA GLY A 68 3.98 4.40 3.89
C GLY A 68 3.01 4.52 2.71
N VAL A 69 3.55 4.84 1.54
CA VAL A 69 2.77 5.00 0.30
C VAL A 69 2.69 3.66 -0.43
N TYR A 70 1.47 3.26 -0.76
CA TYR A 70 1.16 2.06 -1.53
C TYR A 70 0.70 2.44 -2.93
N ARG A 71 1.04 1.60 -3.90
CA ARG A 71 0.48 1.65 -5.26
C ARG A 71 -0.57 0.57 -5.39
N LEU A 72 -1.78 0.94 -5.76
CA LEU A 72 -2.93 0.05 -5.82
C LEU A 72 -3.52 0.09 -7.22
N THR A 73 -3.80 -1.08 -7.80
CA THR A 73 -4.48 -1.16 -9.09
C THR A 73 -5.40 -2.37 -9.13
N ALA A 74 -6.64 -2.19 -9.59
CA ALA A 74 -7.49 -3.33 -9.94
C ALA A 74 -7.11 -3.90 -11.32
N ARG A 75 -7.06 -5.22 -11.42
CA ARG A 75 -6.80 -6.02 -12.63
C ARG A 75 -7.82 -7.15 -12.70
N GLY A 76 -8.88 -6.95 -13.47
CA GLY A 76 -10.05 -7.84 -13.43
C GLY A 76 -10.63 -7.92 -12.01
N GLU A 77 -10.73 -9.14 -11.47
CA GLU A 77 -11.25 -9.38 -10.11
C GLU A 77 -10.20 -9.20 -9.00
N ASN A 78 -8.92 -9.10 -9.37
CA ASN A 78 -7.81 -9.00 -8.45
C ASN A 78 -7.36 -7.54 -8.24
N VAL A 79 -6.74 -7.29 -7.10
CA VAL A 79 -6.04 -6.05 -6.78
C VAL A 79 -4.56 -6.34 -6.65
N ARG A 80 -3.75 -5.62 -7.41
CA ARG A 80 -2.32 -5.53 -7.21
C ARG A 80 -2.04 -4.42 -6.20
N ALA A 81 -1.44 -4.78 -5.07
CA ALA A 81 -0.96 -3.87 -4.05
C ALA A 81 0.57 -3.92 -3.98
N GLN A 82 1.24 -2.80 -4.25
CA GLN A 82 2.67 -2.67 -4.07
C GLN A 82 2.95 -1.78 -2.86
N GLY A 83 3.65 -2.33 -1.87
CA GLY A 83 4.05 -1.63 -0.66
C GLY A 83 5.27 -0.72 -0.85
N PRO A 84 5.63 0.06 0.19
CA PRO A 84 6.73 1.04 0.13
C PRO A 84 8.11 0.41 -0.05
N SER A 85 8.29 -0.86 0.34
CA SER A 85 9.50 -1.65 0.08
C SER A 85 9.63 -2.10 -1.38
N GLY A 86 8.61 -1.87 -2.20
CA GLY A 86 8.50 -2.42 -3.56
C GLY A 86 7.90 -3.83 -3.61
N THR A 87 7.60 -4.46 -2.47
CA THR A 87 6.93 -5.76 -2.42
C THR A 87 5.56 -5.68 -3.08
N VAL A 88 5.27 -6.63 -3.97
CA VAL A 88 3.99 -6.72 -4.69
C VAL A 88 3.18 -7.90 -4.16
N SER A 89 1.89 -7.69 -3.97
CA SER A 89 0.91 -8.74 -3.67
C SER A 89 -0.26 -8.62 -4.63
N GLU A 90 -0.68 -9.75 -5.19
CA GLU A 90 -1.93 -9.86 -5.93
C GLU A 90 -2.95 -10.52 -5.02
N LEU A 91 -4.08 -9.84 -4.82
CA LEU A 91 -5.08 -10.19 -3.82
C LEU A 91 -6.44 -10.20 -4.50
N ASP A 92 -7.26 -11.20 -4.24
CA ASP A 92 -8.69 -11.11 -4.53
C ASP A 92 -9.38 -10.17 -3.52
N ALA A 93 -10.69 -9.98 -3.66
CA ALA A 93 -11.47 -9.12 -2.76
C ALA A 93 -11.40 -9.55 -1.28
N ALA A 94 -11.34 -10.86 -1.03
CA ALA A 94 -11.29 -11.42 0.32
C ALA A 94 -9.90 -11.16 0.94
N GLY A 95 -8.83 -11.51 0.23
CA GLY A 95 -7.46 -11.28 0.64
C GLY A 95 -7.14 -9.79 0.83
N PHE A 96 -7.70 -8.92 0.00
CA PHE A 96 -7.59 -7.47 0.21
C PHE A 96 -8.25 -7.03 1.51
N SER A 97 -9.44 -7.55 1.80
CA SER A 97 -10.18 -7.24 3.03
C SER A 97 -9.50 -7.82 4.27
N ASP A 98 -8.94 -9.02 4.18
CA ASP A 98 -8.21 -9.66 5.28
C ASP A 98 -6.93 -8.91 5.61
N LEU A 99 -6.17 -8.51 4.58
CA LEU A 99 -4.92 -7.78 4.76
C LEU A 99 -5.16 -6.34 5.24
N PHE A 100 -6.06 -5.60 4.58
CA PHE A 100 -6.24 -4.17 4.79
C PHE A 100 -7.45 -3.80 5.64
N GLY A 101 -8.24 -4.76 6.14
CA GLY A 101 -9.53 -4.49 6.82
C GLY A 101 -9.42 -3.62 8.08
N ARG A 102 -8.21 -3.52 8.67
CA ARG A 102 -7.91 -2.66 9.83
C ARG A 102 -7.06 -1.44 9.48
N TYR A 103 -6.80 -1.23 8.21
CA TYR A 103 -5.99 -0.14 7.70
C TYR A 103 -6.87 1.02 7.23
N HIS A 104 -6.27 2.20 7.18
CA HIS A 104 -6.88 3.42 6.71
C HIS A 104 -6.03 3.99 5.58
N PHE A 105 -6.70 4.48 4.53
CA PHE A 105 -6.06 5.03 3.34
C PHE A 105 -6.36 6.53 3.26
N VAL A 106 -5.34 7.35 3.10
CA VAL A 106 -5.48 8.80 2.86
C VAL A 106 -4.73 9.20 1.59
N ASP A 107 -5.01 10.41 1.11
CA ASP A 107 -4.39 10.99 -0.08
C ASP A 107 -4.49 10.08 -1.32
N LEU A 108 -5.60 9.37 -1.45
CA LEU A 108 -5.84 8.44 -2.54
C LEU A 108 -5.98 9.24 -3.85
N GLN A 109 -4.96 9.16 -4.70
CA GLN A 109 -4.88 9.92 -5.95
C GLN A 109 -4.46 9.03 -7.12
N PRO A 110 -5.01 9.24 -8.32
CA PRO A 110 -4.51 8.59 -9.53
C PRO A 110 -3.02 8.91 -9.73
N SER A 111 -2.19 7.91 -10.03
CA SER A 111 -0.77 8.14 -10.34
C SER A 111 -0.55 8.69 -11.75
N GLY A 112 -1.60 8.63 -12.60
CA GLY A 112 -1.52 8.88 -14.03
C GLY A 112 -1.13 7.64 -14.85
N VAL A 113 -0.76 6.54 -14.19
CA VAL A 113 -0.43 5.27 -14.86
C VAL A 113 -1.69 4.44 -15.09
N LEU A 114 -1.89 4.00 -16.33
CA LEU A 114 -2.83 2.94 -16.69
C LEU A 114 -2.01 1.66 -16.85
N THR A 115 -2.34 0.65 -16.05
CA THR A 115 -1.62 -0.63 -16.03
C THR A 115 -2.38 -1.75 -16.71
N ASP A 116 -3.58 -1.47 -17.23
CA ASP A 116 -4.37 -2.40 -18.02
C ASP A 116 -4.52 -1.88 -19.45
N LEU A 117 -3.58 -2.31 -20.29
CA LEU A 117 -3.87 -2.56 -21.69
C LEU A 117 -4.21 -4.05 -21.73
N GLY A 118 -5.50 -4.39 -21.70
CA GLY A 118 -5.93 -5.73 -22.09
C GLY A 118 -5.32 -6.10 -23.45
N PRO A 119 -5.32 -7.38 -23.86
CA PRO A 119 -4.66 -7.79 -25.10
C PRO A 119 -5.05 -6.85 -26.25
N LEU A 120 -4.04 -6.20 -26.86
CA LEU A 120 -4.23 -5.20 -27.93
C LEU A 120 -4.75 -5.82 -29.24
N PHE A 121 -4.93 -7.13 -29.26
CA PHE A 121 -5.43 -7.89 -30.39
C PHE A 121 -6.38 -8.97 -29.85
N GLY A 122 -7.68 -8.70 -29.98
CA GLY A 122 -8.73 -9.71 -30.00
C GLY A 122 -9.22 -9.87 -31.44
#